data_AF-A0AAV0XTG4-F1
#
_entry.id   AF-A0AAV0XTG4-F1
#
_cell.length_a   1.000
_cell.length_b   1.000
_cell.length_c   1.000
_cell.angle_alpha   90.00
_cell.angle_beta   90.00
_cell.angle_gamma   90.00
#
_symmetry.space_group_name_H-M   'P 1'
#
loop_
_entity.id
_entity.type
_entity.pdbx_description
1 polymer ?
#
loop_
_entity_poly.entity_id
_entity_poly.type
_entity_poly.pdbx_seq_one_letter_code
_entity_poly.pdbx_strand_id
1 'polypeptide(L)'
;MSDIRNFLQKKRKIELSPSSINEGNHDIGNLSNLSTNSSNSSQQKEVPQLQSSINEGNHDIGNLSNLSTNSSNSSQQKEVPQLLHQLTVGANKLDIGLYLNSYVDDELRLKLLKDPWVPSKTYDFKKDLTNGSTRVFRIEWFALYPWLSYSAVSKGPLCRVCVLFRPRVHRGVQGAFIVSPCIKYQKFNEVSKAHEISIWHKDAINASQHFLNSKERKQLSVHEQIDSAFNREIEENRVKLRSIISSILFCAKHDLPLRGKNDEGSVFTDLLQFRVESGDEVLNKHLKSGAKNALYISHEVQNELIKTCANVLRQNIIEEVKLSSVSLMDLHPYEKPE
;
A
#
# COMPACT_ATOMS: atom_id res chain seq x y z
N MET A 1 -16.84 18.59 -5.51
CA MET A 1 -15.80 17.53 -5.38
C MET A 1 -16.17 16.31 -6.22
N SER A 2 -16.55 16.51 -7.49
CA SER A 2 -17.24 15.47 -8.29
C SER A 2 -16.56 15.13 -9.62
N ASP A 3 -15.52 15.87 -10.05
CA ASP A 3 -15.05 15.79 -11.45
C ASP A 3 -13.76 15.00 -11.70
N ILE A 4 -12.98 14.66 -10.68
CA ILE A 4 -11.73 13.91 -10.89
C ILE A 4 -11.98 12.41 -11.14
N ARG A 5 -13.04 11.86 -10.52
CA ARG A 5 -13.36 10.43 -10.64
C ARG A 5 -13.94 10.06 -12.02
N ASN A 6 -14.62 11.01 -12.68
CA ASN A 6 -15.18 10.85 -14.03
C ASN A 6 -14.10 10.93 -15.13
N PHE A 7 -13.06 11.73 -14.93
CA PHE A 7 -11.95 11.84 -15.89
C PHE A 7 -11.15 10.54 -16.03
N LEU A 8 -10.96 9.80 -14.93
CA LEU A 8 -10.19 8.55 -14.93
C LEU A 8 -10.97 7.32 -15.40
N GLN A 9 -12.31 7.36 -15.39
CA GLN A 9 -13.13 6.24 -15.89
C GLN A 9 -13.38 6.32 -17.41
N LYS A 10 -13.34 7.52 -18.00
CA LYS A 10 -13.60 7.71 -19.44
C LYS A 10 -12.49 7.19 -20.35
N LYS A 11 -11.27 6.99 -19.82
CA LYS A 11 -10.10 6.49 -20.57
C LYS A 11 -10.07 4.97 -20.78
N ARG A 12 -11.06 4.22 -20.29
CA ARG A 12 -11.11 2.74 -20.33
C ARG A 12 -12.01 2.16 -21.42
N LYS A 13 -12.61 2.99 -22.27
CA LYS A 13 -13.38 2.61 -23.48
C LYS A 13 -12.89 3.52 -24.61
N ILE A 14 -12.74 2.97 -25.83
CA ILE A 14 -12.00 3.51 -27.02
C ILE A 14 -10.53 3.03 -26.95
N GLU A 15 -9.98 2.11 -27.75
CA GLU A 15 -10.35 1.41 -28.99
C GLU A 15 -9.51 0.13 -29.06
N LEU A 16 -10.10 -1.01 -29.45
CA LEU A 16 -9.42 -2.19 -29.96
C LEU A 16 -10.29 -2.75 -31.09
N SER A 17 -9.87 -2.52 -32.33
CA SER A 17 -10.25 -3.33 -33.49
C SER A 17 -9.20 -3.13 -34.61
N PRO A 18 -9.03 -4.12 -35.51
CA PRO A 18 -7.72 -4.68 -35.83
C PRO A 18 -7.16 -4.24 -37.19
N SER A 19 -5.84 -4.15 -37.31
CA SER A 19 -5.15 -4.02 -38.60
C SER A 19 -4.79 -5.39 -39.17
N SER A 20 -5.15 -5.54 -40.44
CA SER A 20 -5.17 -6.73 -41.29
C SER A 20 -3.83 -7.45 -41.47
N ILE A 21 -3.94 -8.77 -41.59
CA ILE A 21 -2.96 -9.70 -42.17
C ILE A 21 -2.79 -9.34 -43.65
N ASN A 22 -1.54 -9.29 -44.14
CA ASN A 22 -1.27 -9.45 -45.56
C ASN A 22 -0.13 -10.45 -45.74
N GLU A 23 -0.48 -11.58 -46.35
CA GLU A 23 0.44 -12.62 -46.80
C GLU A 23 1.22 -12.13 -48.04
N GLY A 24 2.49 -12.51 -48.12
CA GLY A 24 3.35 -12.23 -49.26
C GLY A 24 4.56 -13.13 -49.24
N ASN A 25 4.44 -14.30 -49.88
CA ASN A 25 5.54 -15.19 -50.23
C ASN A 25 6.56 -14.48 -51.15
N HIS A 26 7.85 -14.71 -50.91
CA HIS A 26 8.84 -14.89 -51.99
C HIS A 26 10.14 -15.56 -51.50
N ASP A 27 10.41 -16.70 -52.11
CA ASP A 27 11.69 -17.25 -52.60
C ASP A 27 12.96 -17.36 -51.72
N ILE A 28 13.25 -18.63 -51.41
CA ILE A 28 14.45 -19.40 -51.81
C ILE A 28 15.74 -18.60 -52.07
N GLY A 29 16.74 -18.81 -51.21
CA GLY A 29 18.13 -18.39 -51.44
C GLY A 29 19.10 -19.08 -50.49
N ASN A 30 19.54 -20.27 -50.89
CA ASN A 30 20.60 -21.08 -50.31
C ASN A 30 21.91 -20.27 -50.14
N LEU A 31 22.60 -20.36 -49.00
CA LEU A 31 24.07 -20.39 -48.96
C LEU A 31 24.61 -20.97 -47.65
N SER A 32 25.57 -21.85 -47.89
CA SER A 32 26.27 -22.81 -47.06
C SER A 32 27.19 -22.24 -45.97
N ASN A 33 27.34 -23.05 -44.92
CA ASN A 33 28.57 -23.41 -44.21
C ASN A 33 29.60 -22.32 -43.87
N LEU A 34 29.87 -22.16 -42.58
CA LEU A 34 31.25 -22.28 -42.08
C LEU A 34 31.28 -22.73 -40.62
N SER A 35 31.86 -23.91 -40.41
CA SER A 35 32.29 -24.43 -39.13
C SER A 35 33.66 -23.84 -38.79
N THR A 36 33.90 -23.43 -37.55
CA THR A 36 35.21 -23.61 -36.89
C THR A 36 35.08 -23.61 -35.37
N ASN A 37 35.62 -24.68 -34.79
CA ASN A 37 35.87 -24.89 -33.37
C ASN A 37 36.81 -23.82 -32.79
N SER A 38 36.69 -23.55 -31.50
CA SER A 38 37.86 -23.68 -30.60
C SER A 38 37.46 -23.75 -29.13
N SER A 39 38.00 -24.78 -28.52
CA SER A 39 37.97 -25.16 -27.12
C SER A 39 38.65 -24.13 -26.22
N ASN A 40 38.21 -24.02 -24.97
CA ASN A 40 39.15 -23.98 -23.86
C ASN A 40 38.53 -24.56 -22.59
N SER A 41 39.18 -25.62 -22.11
CA SER A 41 38.97 -26.27 -20.82
C SER A 41 39.91 -25.66 -19.78
N SER A 42 39.51 -25.70 -18.51
CA SER A 42 40.35 -26.09 -17.34
C SER A 42 39.54 -25.85 -16.06
N GLN A 43 38.98 -26.92 -15.49
CA GLN A 43 39.43 -27.63 -14.28
C GLN A 43 38.99 -26.98 -12.95
N GLN A 44 38.15 -27.71 -12.20
CA GLN A 44 38.39 -27.97 -10.76
C GLN A 44 37.57 -29.18 -10.27
N LYS A 45 38.12 -29.85 -9.26
CA LYS A 45 38.03 -31.27 -8.89
C LYS A 45 36.83 -31.65 -7.98
N GLU A 46 36.40 -32.89 -8.19
CA GLU A 46 35.85 -33.96 -7.33
C GLU A 46 35.25 -33.71 -5.91
N VAL A 47 33.94 -34.02 -5.80
CA VAL A 47 33.13 -34.96 -4.95
C VAL A 47 33.64 -35.45 -3.55
N PRO A 48 32.74 -35.85 -2.60
CA PRO A 48 31.94 -37.11 -2.70
C PRO A 48 30.44 -37.04 -2.36
N GLN A 49 29.73 -38.02 -2.93
CA GLN A 49 28.30 -38.33 -2.85
C GLN A 49 27.90 -39.03 -1.54
N LEU A 50 26.60 -38.95 -1.20
CA LEU A 50 25.88 -40.01 -0.50
C LEU A 50 24.57 -40.33 -1.24
N GLN A 51 24.45 -41.58 -1.66
CA GLN A 51 23.31 -42.21 -2.32
C GLN A 51 22.27 -42.69 -1.31
N SER A 52 20.98 -42.67 -1.69
CA SER A 52 20.06 -43.83 -1.57
C SER A 52 18.75 -43.45 -2.28
N SER A 53 18.43 -44.07 -3.42
CA SER A 53 17.79 -45.38 -3.61
C SER A 53 16.32 -45.16 -4.02
N ILE A 54 16.12 -45.24 -5.33
CA ILE A 54 14.82 -45.32 -6.00
C ILE A 54 14.29 -46.74 -5.80
N ASN A 55 13.02 -46.86 -5.41
CA ASN A 55 12.22 -48.05 -5.66
C ASN A 55 10.95 -47.63 -6.39
N GLU A 56 10.81 -48.13 -7.61
CA GLU A 56 9.62 -48.04 -8.45
C GLU A 56 8.55 -49.04 -7.96
N GLY A 57 7.29 -48.60 -8.02
CA GLY A 57 6.11 -49.43 -7.87
C GLY A 57 4.97 -48.79 -8.64
N ASN A 58 4.64 -49.38 -9.79
CA ASN A 58 3.58 -49.01 -10.71
C ASN A 58 2.17 -49.35 -10.20
N HIS A 59 1.18 -48.78 -10.90
CA HIS A 59 -0.30 -48.98 -10.86
C HIS A 59 -1.04 -48.00 -9.93
N ASP A 60 -2.09 -47.27 -10.32
CA ASP A 60 -3.04 -47.46 -11.42
C ASP A 60 -3.50 -46.16 -12.08
N ILE A 61 -3.83 -46.30 -13.37
CA ILE A 61 -4.50 -45.33 -14.24
C ILE A 61 -5.99 -45.33 -13.90
N GLY A 62 -6.53 -44.14 -13.59
CA GLY A 62 -7.94 -43.92 -13.35
C GLY A 62 -8.38 -42.55 -13.87
N ASN A 63 -8.76 -42.54 -15.15
CA ASN A 63 -9.54 -41.55 -15.89
C ASN A 63 -10.33 -40.51 -15.05
N LEU A 64 -10.16 -39.22 -15.36
CA LEU A 64 -11.31 -38.34 -15.56
C LEU A 64 -10.96 -37.20 -16.54
N SER A 65 -11.25 -37.46 -17.80
CA SER A 65 -11.56 -36.44 -18.79
C SER A 65 -12.82 -35.67 -18.38
N ASN A 66 -12.74 -34.35 -18.29
CA ASN A 66 -13.43 -33.44 -19.21
C ASN A 66 -13.41 -31.99 -18.72
N LEU A 67 -12.89 -31.15 -19.61
CA LEU A 67 -13.18 -29.73 -19.79
C LEU A 67 -14.65 -29.40 -19.53
N SER A 68 -14.90 -28.28 -18.87
CA SER A 68 -15.80 -27.24 -19.39
C SER A 68 -15.63 -25.94 -18.62
N THR A 69 -14.95 -25.02 -19.28
CA THR A 69 -15.14 -23.57 -19.16
C THR A 69 -16.61 -23.20 -19.13
N ASN A 70 -17.02 -22.35 -18.19
CA ASN A 70 -18.07 -21.37 -18.45
C ASN A 70 -17.87 -20.14 -17.56
N SER A 71 -17.25 -19.12 -18.17
CA SER A 71 -17.47 -17.72 -17.80
C SER A 71 -18.93 -17.38 -18.04
N SER A 72 -19.57 -16.78 -17.04
CA SER A 72 -20.79 -15.99 -17.25
C SER A 72 -20.82 -14.86 -16.23
N ASN A 73 -20.67 -13.64 -16.75
CA ASN A 73 -20.96 -12.39 -16.05
C ASN A 73 -22.38 -12.41 -15.49
N SER A 74 -22.54 -12.09 -14.20
CA SER A 74 -23.75 -11.42 -13.74
C SER A 74 -23.41 -10.45 -12.60
N SER A 75 -23.83 -9.20 -12.81
CA SER A 75 -23.79 -8.12 -11.85
C SER A 75 -24.81 -8.43 -10.75
N GLN A 76 -24.35 -8.74 -9.54
CA GLN A 76 -25.19 -8.73 -8.36
C GLN A 76 -24.51 -7.90 -7.27
N GLN A 77 -25.12 -6.75 -6.99
CA GLN A 77 -24.96 -6.04 -5.74
C GLN A 77 -25.30 -7.05 -4.63
N LYS A 78 -24.30 -7.46 -3.85
CA LYS A 78 -24.56 -8.26 -2.65
C LYS A 78 -25.13 -7.32 -1.58
N GLU A 79 -26.44 -7.38 -1.40
CA GLU A 79 -27.10 -6.85 -0.22
C GLU A 79 -26.41 -7.41 1.03
N VAL A 80 -25.99 -6.52 1.92
CA VAL A 80 -25.53 -6.87 3.26
C VAL A 80 -26.73 -7.44 4.01
N PRO A 81 -26.65 -8.63 4.65
CA PRO A 81 -27.78 -9.19 5.38
C PRO A 81 -28.30 -8.19 6.42
N GLN A 82 -29.60 -7.90 6.38
CA GLN A 82 -30.32 -6.91 7.23
C GLN A 82 -30.02 -7.03 8.73
N LEU A 83 -29.56 -8.20 9.20
CA LEU A 83 -29.18 -8.43 10.59
C LEU A 83 -27.96 -7.61 11.06
N LEU A 84 -27.01 -7.26 10.17
CA LEU A 84 -25.81 -6.50 10.52
C LEU A 84 -26.10 -5.00 10.66
N HIS A 85 -27.13 -4.50 9.97
CA HIS A 85 -27.52 -3.09 10.02
C HIS A 85 -28.20 -2.72 11.35
N GLN A 86 -28.93 -3.66 11.97
CA GLN A 86 -29.62 -3.43 13.25
C GLN A 86 -28.67 -3.36 14.46
N LEU A 87 -27.51 -4.01 14.40
CA LEU A 87 -26.52 -4.08 15.51
C LEU A 87 -25.48 -2.94 15.50
N THR A 88 -25.51 -2.06 14.50
CA THR A 88 -24.42 -1.10 14.22
C THR A 88 -24.83 0.37 14.36
N VAL A 89 -26.11 0.65 14.66
CA VAL A 89 -26.60 2.01 14.92
C VAL A 89 -26.00 2.53 16.24
N GLY A 90 -25.06 3.48 16.13
CA GLY A 90 -24.37 4.10 17.28
C GLY A 90 -23.02 3.46 17.64
N ALA A 91 -22.58 2.43 16.92
CA ALA A 91 -21.25 1.85 17.12
C ALA A 91 -20.14 2.80 16.63
N ASN A 92 -19.00 2.81 17.34
CA ASN A 92 -17.85 3.57 16.89
C ASN A 92 -17.28 2.95 15.60
N LYS A 93 -17.06 3.77 14.56
CA LYS A 93 -16.53 3.31 13.26
C LYS A 93 -15.14 2.69 13.36
N LEU A 94 -14.39 2.96 14.42
CA LEU A 94 -13.07 2.40 14.68
C LEU A 94 -13.12 1.14 15.58
N ASP A 95 -14.31 0.63 15.89
CA ASP A 95 -14.48 -0.68 16.53
C ASP A 95 -14.12 -1.79 15.54
N ILE A 96 -13.08 -2.55 15.86
CA ILE A 96 -12.54 -3.60 14.99
C ILE A 96 -13.53 -4.72 14.67
N GLY A 97 -14.52 -4.96 15.54
CA GLY A 97 -15.50 -6.03 15.37
C GLY A 97 -16.45 -5.81 14.19
N LEU A 98 -16.62 -4.56 13.74
CA LEU A 98 -17.39 -4.22 12.54
C LEU A 98 -16.78 -4.83 11.26
N TYR A 99 -15.50 -5.20 11.31
CA TYR A 99 -14.69 -5.56 10.15
C TYR A 99 -14.22 -7.02 10.15
N LEU A 100 -14.81 -7.88 10.99
CA LEU A 100 -14.50 -9.32 10.99
C LEU A 100 -14.72 -9.98 9.62
N ASN A 101 -15.79 -9.56 8.93
CA ASN A 101 -16.20 -10.10 7.62
C ASN A 101 -16.52 -8.99 6.60
N SER A 102 -16.05 -7.77 6.84
CA SER A 102 -16.35 -6.60 6.01
C SER A 102 -15.11 -6.12 5.29
N TYR A 103 -15.30 -5.53 4.11
CA TYR A 103 -14.21 -4.87 3.40
C TYR A 103 -13.71 -3.65 4.18
N VAL A 104 -12.39 -3.46 4.19
CA VAL A 104 -11.71 -2.30 4.78
C VAL A 104 -10.82 -1.70 3.70
N ASP A 105 -11.04 -0.42 3.37
CA ASP A 105 -10.15 0.33 2.49
C ASP A 105 -8.83 0.69 3.19
N ASP A 106 -7.87 1.20 2.44
CA ASP A 106 -6.53 1.48 2.97
C ASP A 106 -6.49 2.62 3.99
N GLU A 107 -7.32 3.66 3.84
CA GLU A 107 -7.33 4.79 4.78
C GLU A 107 -7.90 4.35 6.13
N LEU A 108 -9.02 3.63 6.09
CA LEU A 108 -9.65 3.07 7.27
C LEU A 108 -8.77 1.99 7.91
N ARG A 109 -8.12 1.13 7.12
CA ARG A 109 -7.17 0.12 7.61
C ARG A 109 -6.02 0.78 8.37
N LEU A 110 -5.49 1.90 7.87
CA LEU A 110 -4.43 2.64 8.55
C LEU A 110 -4.91 3.21 9.91
N LYS A 111 -6.11 3.80 9.94
CA LYS A 111 -6.71 4.31 11.19
C LYS A 111 -6.94 3.20 12.21
N LEU A 112 -7.58 2.09 11.81
CA LEU A 112 -7.83 0.94 12.68
C LEU A 112 -6.55 0.30 13.20
N LEU A 113 -5.46 0.34 12.43
CA LEU A 113 -4.18 -0.22 12.86
C LEU A 113 -3.45 0.65 13.89
N LYS A 114 -3.47 1.97 13.69
CA LYS A 114 -2.73 2.95 14.51
C LYS A 114 -3.52 3.43 15.73
N ASP A 115 -4.80 3.72 15.55
CA ASP A 115 -5.67 4.34 16.56
C ASP A 115 -7.06 3.67 16.53
N PRO A 116 -7.16 2.38 16.92
CA PRO A 116 -8.44 1.70 17.03
C PRO A 116 -9.29 2.31 18.15
N TRP A 117 -10.60 2.10 18.11
CA TRP A 117 -11.42 2.40 19.28
C TRP A 117 -10.97 1.56 20.49
N VAL A 118 -10.83 2.23 21.64
CA VAL A 118 -10.50 1.60 22.92
C VAL A 118 -11.63 1.91 23.91
N PRO A 119 -12.13 0.91 24.65
CA PRO A 119 -13.13 1.16 25.70
C PRO A 119 -12.63 2.15 26.75
N SER A 120 -13.54 2.99 27.24
CA SER A 120 -13.28 3.83 28.42
C SER A 120 -12.92 2.97 29.64
N LYS A 121 -12.17 3.53 30.59
CA LYS A 121 -11.94 2.90 31.92
C LYS A 121 -13.24 2.60 32.68
N THR A 122 -14.31 3.32 32.36
CA THR A 122 -15.64 3.15 32.95
C THR A 122 -16.55 2.20 32.15
N TYR A 123 -16.04 1.56 31.10
CA TYR A 123 -16.81 0.61 30.31
C TYR A 123 -17.21 -0.61 31.15
N ASP A 124 -18.50 -0.96 31.14
CA ASP A 124 -19.05 -2.06 31.94
C ASP A 124 -18.95 -3.40 31.20
N PHE A 125 -17.79 -4.05 31.31
CA PHE A 125 -17.55 -5.37 30.71
C PHE A 125 -18.46 -6.48 31.25
N LYS A 126 -19.20 -6.28 32.36
CA LYS A 126 -20.13 -7.29 32.88
C LYS A 126 -21.36 -7.45 31.97
N LYS A 127 -21.77 -6.39 31.28
CA LYS A 127 -22.90 -6.42 30.33
C LYS A 127 -22.62 -7.27 29.09
N ASP A 128 -21.34 -7.53 28.83
CA ASP A 128 -20.88 -8.29 27.67
C ASP A 128 -20.63 -9.77 27.96
N LEU A 129 -20.90 -10.21 29.19
CA LEU A 129 -20.79 -11.61 29.57
C LEU A 129 -21.82 -12.49 28.84
N THR A 130 -21.35 -13.64 28.36
CA THR A 130 -22.22 -14.73 27.90
C THR A 130 -22.75 -15.53 29.08
N ASN A 131 -23.96 -16.08 28.96
CA ASN A 131 -24.59 -16.89 30.01
C ASN A 131 -23.63 -17.94 30.60
N GLY A 132 -23.47 -17.94 31.92
CA GLY A 132 -22.60 -18.87 32.65
C GLY A 132 -21.14 -18.42 32.83
N SER A 133 -20.72 -17.30 32.22
CA SER A 133 -19.38 -16.74 32.45
C SER A 133 -19.39 -15.73 33.60
N THR A 134 -18.44 -15.87 34.52
CA THR A 134 -18.28 -14.96 35.68
C THR A 134 -17.05 -14.05 35.58
N ARG A 135 -16.12 -14.38 34.67
CA ARG A 135 -14.88 -13.61 34.46
C ARG A 135 -15.10 -12.60 33.34
N VAL A 136 -14.66 -11.36 33.54
CA VAL A 136 -14.73 -10.28 32.55
C VAL A 136 -13.38 -10.00 31.91
N PHE A 137 -13.39 -9.25 30.81
CA PHE A 137 -12.19 -8.68 30.23
C PHE A 137 -11.44 -7.78 31.22
N ARG A 138 -10.11 -7.79 31.15
CA ARG A 138 -9.22 -6.99 32.00
C ARG A 138 -8.50 -5.96 31.13
N ILE A 139 -8.68 -4.67 31.44
CA ILE A 139 -8.07 -3.56 30.68
C ILE A 139 -6.54 -3.65 30.66
N GLU A 140 -5.93 -4.20 31.70
CA GLU A 140 -4.49 -4.38 31.84
C GLU A 140 -3.89 -5.25 30.72
N TRP A 141 -4.70 -6.09 30.07
CA TRP A 141 -4.25 -6.90 28.94
C TRP A 141 -3.86 -6.05 27.72
N PHE A 142 -4.35 -4.81 27.58
CA PHE A 142 -3.87 -3.92 26.54
C PHE A 142 -2.38 -3.60 26.68
N ALA A 143 -1.88 -3.47 27.91
CA ALA A 143 -0.47 -3.21 28.17
C ALA A 143 0.41 -4.45 27.87
N LEU A 144 -0.14 -5.65 28.09
CA LEU A 144 0.58 -6.90 27.84
C LEU A 144 0.57 -7.32 26.36
N TYR A 145 -0.48 -6.99 25.63
CA TYR A 145 -0.69 -7.44 24.26
C TYR A 145 -0.98 -6.24 23.35
N PRO A 146 0.05 -5.58 22.79
CA PRO A 146 -0.13 -4.36 22.00
C PRO A 146 -0.99 -4.55 20.76
N TRP A 147 -1.13 -5.76 20.21
CA TRP A 147 -1.98 -6.12 19.07
C TRP A 147 -3.47 -6.27 19.41
N LEU A 148 -3.81 -6.25 20.69
CA LEU A 148 -5.15 -6.50 21.21
C LEU A 148 -6.06 -5.29 21.04
N SER A 149 -7.29 -5.54 20.62
CA SER A 149 -8.35 -4.53 20.57
C SER A 149 -9.64 -5.15 21.09
N TYR A 150 -10.37 -4.42 21.94
CA TYR A 150 -11.70 -4.85 22.40
C TYR A 150 -12.77 -4.32 21.45
N SER A 151 -13.76 -5.13 21.14
CA SER A 151 -14.92 -4.74 20.36
C SER A 151 -16.16 -4.74 21.25
N ALA A 152 -16.85 -3.60 21.33
CA ALA A 152 -18.16 -3.51 21.98
C ALA A 152 -19.23 -4.20 21.11
N VAL A 153 -19.09 -4.11 19.78
CA VAL A 153 -20.01 -4.76 18.83
C VAL A 153 -19.93 -6.29 18.93
N SER A 154 -18.72 -6.83 18.99
CA SER A 154 -18.50 -8.28 19.11
C SER A 154 -18.44 -8.76 20.57
N LYS A 155 -18.48 -7.85 21.54
CA LYS A 155 -18.45 -8.15 22.99
C LYS A 155 -17.22 -8.95 23.42
N GLY A 156 -16.05 -8.57 22.93
CA GLY A 156 -14.83 -9.27 23.30
C GLY A 156 -13.57 -8.83 22.59
N PRO A 157 -12.42 -9.40 23.01
CA PRO A 157 -11.12 -9.07 22.46
C PRO A 157 -10.83 -9.77 21.13
N LEU A 158 -10.23 -9.02 20.22
CA LEU A 158 -9.80 -9.41 18.89
C LEU A 158 -8.35 -8.98 18.67
N CYS A 159 -7.67 -9.63 17.73
CA CYS A 159 -6.37 -9.20 17.26
C CYS A 159 -6.54 -8.27 16.06
N ARG A 160 -6.34 -6.97 16.24
CA ARG A 160 -6.59 -6.01 15.14
C ARG A 160 -5.73 -6.30 13.92
N VAL A 161 -4.49 -6.72 14.13
CA VAL A 161 -3.56 -7.02 13.04
C VAL A 161 -4.07 -8.21 12.23
N CYS A 162 -4.43 -9.31 12.89
CA CYS A 162 -4.93 -10.50 12.20
C CYS A 162 -6.30 -10.31 11.56
N VAL A 163 -7.15 -9.44 12.11
CA VAL A 163 -8.44 -9.08 11.48
C VAL A 163 -8.20 -8.27 10.19
N LEU A 164 -7.31 -7.28 10.23
CA LEU A 164 -7.03 -6.39 9.09
C LEU A 164 -6.17 -7.02 7.98
N PHE A 165 -5.26 -7.92 8.37
CA PHE A 165 -4.29 -8.60 7.51
C PHE A 165 -4.47 -10.11 7.62
N ARG A 166 -5.68 -10.56 7.27
CA ARG A 166 -6.09 -11.94 7.45
C ARG A 166 -5.20 -12.88 6.64
N PRO A 167 -4.42 -13.77 7.28
CA PRO A 167 -3.53 -14.67 6.55
C PRO A 167 -4.34 -15.71 5.77
N ARG A 168 -3.80 -16.20 4.66
CA ARG A 168 -4.47 -17.23 3.84
C ARG A 168 -4.42 -18.57 4.57
N VAL A 169 -5.56 -19.23 4.75
CA VAL A 169 -5.62 -20.53 5.41
C VAL A 169 -5.15 -21.61 4.46
N HIS A 170 -3.94 -22.14 4.68
CA HIS A 170 -3.42 -23.28 3.92
C HIS A 170 -3.79 -24.64 4.55
N ARG A 171 -3.88 -24.72 5.88
CA ARG A 171 -4.41 -25.87 6.66
C ARG A 171 -4.94 -25.38 8.02
N GLY A 172 -5.99 -26.03 8.57
CA GLY A 172 -6.57 -25.72 9.89
C GLY A 172 -7.72 -24.71 9.87
N VAL A 173 -8.20 -24.30 11.05
CA VAL A 173 -9.28 -23.31 11.21
C VAL A 173 -8.72 -22.05 11.87
N GLN A 174 -9.01 -20.87 11.30
CA GLN A 174 -8.71 -19.60 11.96
C GLN A 174 -9.56 -19.49 13.22
N GLY A 175 -8.90 -19.42 14.37
CA GLY A 175 -9.56 -19.49 15.68
C GLY A 175 -9.93 -18.13 16.27
N ALA A 176 -10.11 -18.15 17.60
CA ALA A 176 -10.36 -16.96 18.43
C ALA A 176 -9.33 -15.85 18.15
N PHE A 177 -9.75 -14.61 18.39
CA PHE A 177 -9.12 -13.33 18.02
C PHE A 177 -9.23 -12.92 16.54
N ILE A 178 -9.50 -13.84 15.60
CA ILE A 178 -9.50 -13.55 14.16
C ILE A 178 -10.89 -13.67 13.54
N VAL A 179 -11.54 -14.84 13.66
CA VAL A 179 -12.95 -15.01 13.21
C VAL A 179 -13.95 -14.57 14.27
N SER A 180 -13.57 -14.67 15.54
CA SER A 180 -14.44 -14.44 16.68
C SER A 180 -13.65 -13.95 17.88
N PRO A 181 -14.27 -13.23 18.82
CA PRO A 181 -13.60 -12.75 20.02
C PRO A 181 -13.14 -13.88 20.94
N CYS A 182 -12.00 -13.66 21.62
CA CYS A 182 -11.52 -14.61 22.63
C CYS A 182 -12.14 -14.33 24.00
N ILE A 183 -13.24 -15.01 24.31
CA ILE A 183 -13.96 -14.85 25.59
C ILE A 183 -13.53 -15.88 26.66
N LYS A 184 -12.54 -16.73 26.38
CA LYS A 184 -12.00 -17.73 27.34
C LYS A 184 -11.07 -17.09 28.36
N TYR A 185 -11.62 -16.22 29.21
CA TYR A 185 -10.83 -15.36 30.10
C TYR A 185 -10.04 -16.10 31.18
N GLN A 186 -10.45 -17.32 31.58
CA GLN A 186 -9.72 -18.13 32.56
C GLN A 186 -8.29 -18.46 32.11
N LYS A 187 -8.08 -18.66 30.81
CA LYS A 187 -6.80 -19.01 30.20
C LYS A 187 -6.31 -17.92 29.24
N PHE A 188 -6.77 -16.68 29.44
CA PHE A 188 -6.56 -15.62 28.46
C PHE A 188 -5.09 -15.41 28.09
N ASN A 189 -4.20 -15.37 29.08
CA ASN A 189 -2.78 -15.18 28.86
C ASN A 189 -2.14 -16.35 28.10
N GLU A 190 -2.54 -17.59 28.41
CA GLU A 190 -2.06 -18.80 27.72
C GLU A 190 -2.47 -18.76 26.24
N VAL A 191 -3.74 -18.49 25.96
CA VAL A 191 -4.27 -18.43 24.59
C VAL A 191 -3.71 -17.22 23.82
N SER A 192 -3.52 -16.08 24.48
CA SER A 192 -2.94 -14.87 23.85
C SER A 192 -1.48 -15.06 23.49
N LYS A 193 -0.67 -15.68 24.37
CA LYS A 193 0.72 -16.04 24.06
C LYS A 193 0.80 -17.05 22.92
N ALA A 194 -0.06 -18.06 22.92
CA ALA A 194 -0.12 -19.03 21.83
C ALA A 194 -0.50 -18.38 20.49
N HIS A 195 -1.42 -17.41 20.51
CA HIS A 195 -1.78 -16.61 19.34
C HIS A 195 -0.58 -15.79 18.83
N GLU A 196 0.10 -15.06 19.72
CA GLU A 196 1.22 -14.17 19.38
C GLU A 196 2.41 -14.90 18.72
N ILE A 197 2.73 -16.12 19.18
CA ILE A 197 3.81 -16.92 18.58
C ILE A 197 3.39 -17.68 17.32
N SER A 198 2.09 -17.73 17.02
CA SER A 198 1.55 -18.48 15.89
C SER A 198 2.02 -17.92 14.56
N ILE A 199 2.11 -18.79 13.54
CA ILE A 199 2.49 -18.39 12.19
C ILE A 199 1.48 -17.38 11.61
N TRP A 200 0.20 -17.53 11.92
CA TRP A 200 -0.87 -16.62 11.50
C TRP A 200 -0.64 -15.20 11.98
N HIS A 201 -0.24 -15.04 13.23
CA HIS A 201 0.04 -13.72 13.80
C HIS A 201 1.29 -13.10 13.19
N LYS A 202 2.37 -13.88 13.07
CA LYS A 202 3.63 -13.43 12.45
C LYS A 202 3.43 -12.99 11.00
N ASP A 203 2.68 -13.75 10.21
CA ASP A 203 2.36 -13.40 8.83
C ASP A 203 1.53 -12.13 8.73
N ALA A 204 0.53 -11.98 9.60
CA ALA A 204 -0.28 -10.76 9.67
C ALA A 204 0.54 -9.54 10.09
N ILE A 205 1.47 -9.69 11.05
CA ILE A 205 2.40 -8.65 11.46
C ILE A 205 3.30 -8.25 10.29
N ASN A 206 3.90 -9.20 9.59
CA ASN A 206 4.74 -8.93 8.42
C ASN A 206 3.95 -8.17 7.34
N ALA A 207 2.74 -8.64 7.00
CA ALA A 207 1.87 -7.97 6.04
C ALA A 207 1.51 -6.54 6.48
N SER A 208 1.25 -6.34 7.78
CA SER A 208 0.95 -5.02 8.33
C SER A 208 2.15 -4.07 8.28
N GLN A 209 3.36 -4.58 8.51
CA GLN A 209 4.60 -3.81 8.41
C GLN A 209 4.87 -3.40 6.97
N HIS A 210 4.71 -4.31 6.01
CA HIS A 210 4.82 -3.96 4.58
C HIS A 210 3.81 -2.89 4.17
N PHE A 211 2.56 -3.01 4.64
CA PHE A 211 1.54 -1.99 4.41
C PHE A 211 1.93 -0.63 4.99
N LEU A 212 2.36 -0.59 6.26
CA LEU A 212 2.80 0.65 6.91
C LEU A 212 4.00 1.26 6.19
N ASN A 213 5.01 0.46 5.85
CA ASN A 213 6.21 0.92 5.16
C ASN A 213 5.87 1.48 3.77
N SER A 214 4.93 0.86 3.05
CA SER A 214 4.44 1.37 1.77
C SER A 214 3.68 2.69 1.92
N LYS A 215 2.78 2.80 2.91
CA LYS A 215 2.00 4.02 3.16
C LYS A 215 2.84 5.18 3.67
N GLU A 216 3.85 4.90 4.47
CA GLU A 216 4.81 5.90 4.97
C GLU A 216 5.95 6.18 3.98
N ARG A 217 5.90 5.60 2.76
CA ARG A 217 6.92 5.75 1.71
C ARG A 217 8.34 5.35 2.16
N LYS A 218 8.42 4.50 3.20
CA LYS A 218 9.67 3.92 3.72
C LYS A 218 10.14 2.73 2.87
N GLN A 219 9.22 2.08 2.15
CA GLN A 219 9.54 1.05 1.15
C GLN A 219 8.63 1.15 -0.07
N LEU A 220 9.15 0.72 -1.22
CA LEU A 220 8.40 0.60 -2.47
C LEU A 220 7.32 -0.50 -2.32
N SER A 221 6.16 -0.29 -2.94
CA SER A 221 5.11 -1.33 -3.05
C SER A 221 5.61 -2.54 -3.84
N VAL A 222 4.95 -3.69 -3.70
CA VAL A 222 5.33 -4.93 -4.43
C VAL A 222 5.34 -4.71 -5.95
N HIS A 223 4.42 -3.91 -6.48
CA HIS A 223 4.39 -3.55 -7.90
C HIS A 223 5.61 -2.71 -8.30
N GLU A 224 5.96 -1.72 -7.48
CA GLU A 224 7.18 -0.91 -7.67
C GLU A 224 8.45 -1.77 -7.52
N GLN A 225 8.48 -2.79 -6.67
CA GLN A 225 9.69 -3.64 -6.52
C GLN A 225 9.96 -4.55 -7.73
N ILE A 226 8.92 -4.93 -8.47
CA ILE A 226 9.03 -5.88 -9.59
C ILE A 226 9.23 -5.15 -10.93
N ASP A 227 8.66 -3.96 -11.09
CA ASP A 227 8.67 -3.26 -12.38
C ASP A 227 9.78 -2.21 -12.46
N SER A 228 10.95 -2.64 -12.96
CA SER A 228 12.11 -1.78 -13.19
C SER A 228 11.85 -0.69 -14.24
N ALA A 229 10.97 -0.95 -15.21
CA ALA A 229 10.60 0.03 -16.23
C ALA A 229 9.71 1.13 -15.63
N PHE A 230 8.74 0.75 -14.78
CA PHE A 230 7.91 1.70 -14.04
C PHE A 230 8.73 2.57 -13.08
N ASN A 231 9.67 1.99 -12.33
CA ASN A 231 10.56 2.77 -11.47
C ASN A 231 11.42 3.76 -12.25
N ARG A 232 11.93 3.34 -13.42
CA ARG A 232 12.68 4.23 -14.30
C ARG A 232 11.80 5.40 -14.77
N GLU A 233 10.55 5.13 -15.15
CA GLU A 233 9.61 6.19 -15.54
C GLU A 233 9.31 7.15 -14.38
N ILE A 234 9.10 6.64 -13.16
CA ILE A 234 8.94 7.46 -11.96
C ILE A 234 10.17 8.36 -11.79
N GLU A 235 11.37 7.79 -11.82
CA GLU A 235 12.59 8.56 -11.57
C GLU A 235 12.81 9.62 -12.65
N GLU A 236 12.60 9.29 -13.92
CA GLU A 236 12.63 10.26 -15.01
C GLU A 236 11.62 11.39 -14.79
N ASN A 237 10.40 11.08 -14.36
CA ASN A 237 9.38 12.08 -14.04
C ASN A 237 9.76 12.94 -12.84
N ARG A 238 10.45 12.39 -11.83
CA ARG A 238 10.95 13.15 -10.69
C ARG A 238 12.02 14.16 -11.09
N VAL A 239 12.97 13.78 -11.93
CA VAL A 239 14.01 14.72 -12.40
C VAL A 239 13.39 15.85 -13.21
N LYS A 240 12.42 15.54 -14.10
CA LYS A 240 11.64 16.54 -14.85
C LYS A 240 10.91 17.51 -13.92
N LEU A 241 10.14 16.97 -12.95
CA LEU A 241 9.40 17.77 -11.97
C LEU A 241 10.32 18.61 -11.09
N ARG A 242 11.50 18.08 -10.70
CA ARG A 242 12.49 18.83 -9.92
C ARG A 242 12.94 20.09 -10.67
N SER A 243 13.15 20.00 -11.97
CA SER A 243 13.50 21.15 -12.79
C SER A 243 12.36 22.19 -12.76
N ILE A 244 11.12 21.78 -13.04
CA ILE A 244 9.94 22.67 -13.03
C ILE A 244 9.69 23.33 -11.66
N ILE A 245 9.68 22.54 -10.58
CA ILE A 245 9.45 23.01 -9.21
C ILE A 245 10.54 24.01 -8.79
N SER A 246 11.80 23.75 -9.12
CA SER A 246 12.90 24.68 -8.81
C SER A 246 12.69 26.05 -9.47
N SER A 247 12.19 26.08 -10.72
CA SER A 247 11.85 27.34 -11.39
C SER A 247 10.67 28.05 -10.72
N ILE A 248 9.63 27.32 -10.30
CA ILE A 248 8.50 27.89 -9.56
C ILE A 248 8.98 28.52 -8.25
N LEU A 249 9.81 27.80 -7.49
CA LEU A 249 10.37 28.27 -6.22
C LEU A 249 11.29 29.47 -6.43
N PHE A 250 12.06 29.51 -7.51
CA PHE A 250 12.87 30.67 -7.88
C PHE A 250 11.98 31.90 -8.07
N CYS A 251 10.92 31.79 -8.89
CA CYS A 251 9.99 32.90 -9.09
C CYS A 251 9.35 33.35 -7.76
N ALA A 252 8.88 32.40 -6.95
CA ALA A 252 8.28 32.69 -5.65
C ALA A 252 9.24 33.37 -4.67
N LYS A 253 10.52 33.00 -4.67
CA LYS A 253 11.56 33.56 -3.80
C LYS A 253 11.94 35.00 -4.19
N HIS A 254 11.81 35.34 -5.46
CA HIS A 254 12.21 36.63 -6.02
C HIS A 254 11.02 37.53 -6.37
N ASP A 255 9.82 37.21 -5.85
CA ASP A 255 8.57 37.95 -6.11
C ASP A 255 8.28 38.15 -7.61
N LEU A 256 8.68 37.16 -8.43
CA LEU A 256 8.48 37.20 -9.87
C LEU A 256 7.11 36.59 -10.23
N PRO A 257 6.33 37.25 -11.09
CA PRO A 257 5.05 36.73 -11.52
C PRO A 257 5.25 35.48 -12.40
N LEU A 258 4.63 34.37 -12.02
CA LEU A 258 4.64 33.15 -12.84
C LEU A 258 3.90 33.30 -14.18
N ARG A 259 3.02 34.32 -14.30
CA ARG A 259 2.12 34.52 -15.44
C ARG A 259 2.08 35.98 -15.87
N GLY A 260 1.98 36.20 -17.17
CA GLY A 260 1.67 37.50 -17.76
C GLY A 260 0.15 37.68 -17.94
N LYS A 261 -0.25 38.69 -18.72
CA LYS A 261 -1.64 38.85 -19.17
C LYS A 261 -2.11 37.67 -20.04
N ASN A 262 -1.18 37.10 -20.80
CA ASN A 262 -1.37 35.92 -21.64
C ASN A 262 -0.39 34.82 -21.19
N ASP A 263 -0.64 33.59 -21.64
CA ASP A 263 0.27 32.44 -21.39
C ASP A 263 1.58 32.54 -22.21
N GLU A 264 1.64 33.45 -23.18
CA GLU A 264 2.84 33.76 -23.96
C GLU A 264 3.67 34.85 -23.27
N GLY A 265 4.97 34.60 -23.08
CA GLY A 265 5.91 35.58 -22.51
C GLY A 265 5.79 35.76 -20.99
N SER A 266 5.50 34.69 -20.25
CA SER A 266 5.58 34.72 -18.79
C SER A 266 7.04 34.66 -18.31
N VAL A 267 7.35 35.31 -17.19
CA VAL A 267 8.70 35.22 -16.59
C VAL A 267 9.09 33.76 -16.29
N PHE A 268 8.11 32.92 -15.98
CA PHE A 268 8.32 31.50 -15.77
C PHE A 268 8.76 30.77 -17.05
N THR A 269 8.08 31.01 -18.18
CA THR A 269 8.45 30.39 -19.47
C THR A 269 9.83 30.87 -19.93
N ASP A 270 10.14 32.15 -19.75
CA ASP A 270 11.43 32.72 -20.11
C ASP A 270 12.55 32.14 -19.24
N LEU A 271 12.29 31.92 -17.95
CA LEU A 271 13.21 31.24 -17.05
C LEU A 271 13.47 29.79 -17.47
N LEU A 272 12.45 29.04 -17.89
CA LEU A 272 12.63 27.69 -18.40
C LEU A 272 13.51 27.68 -19.66
N GLN A 273 13.26 28.62 -20.58
CA GLN A 273 14.06 28.77 -21.79
C GLN A 273 15.51 29.14 -21.48
N PHE A 274 15.74 30.10 -20.58
CA PHE A 274 17.07 30.48 -20.11
C PHE A 274 17.82 29.28 -19.49
N ARG A 275 17.14 28.43 -18.72
CA ARG A 275 17.74 27.22 -18.15
C ARG A 275 18.12 26.19 -19.21
N VAL A 276 17.31 26.04 -20.25
CA VAL A 276 17.64 25.19 -21.41
C VAL A 276 18.88 25.72 -22.13
N GLU A 277 18.95 27.03 -22.38
CA GLU A 277 20.11 27.69 -22.99
C GLU A 277 21.36 27.59 -22.12
N SER A 278 21.18 27.56 -20.80
CA SER A 278 22.25 27.36 -19.82
C SER A 278 22.67 25.88 -19.66
N GLY A 279 22.12 24.95 -20.45
CA GLY A 279 22.56 23.55 -20.49
C GLY A 279 21.72 22.56 -19.66
N ASP A 280 20.49 22.90 -19.25
CA ASP A 280 19.57 21.93 -18.62
C ASP A 280 19.02 20.95 -19.67
N GLU A 281 19.79 19.91 -19.97
CA GLU A 281 19.46 18.89 -20.99
C GLU A 281 18.18 18.11 -20.65
N VAL A 282 17.93 17.87 -19.35
CA VAL A 282 16.73 17.15 -18.91
C VAL A 282 15.49 17.98 -19.21
N LEU A 283 15.52 19.27 -18.87
CA LEU A 283 14.44 20.20 -19.18
C LEU A 283 14.26 20.36 -20.69
N ASN A 284 15.37 20.51 -21.44
CA ASN A 284 15.35 20.64 -22.90
C ASN A 284 14.67 19.44 -23.57
N LYS A 285 15.06 18.22 -23.18
CA LYS A 285 14.45 16.99 -23.69
C LYS A 285 12.97 16.94 -23.32
N HIS A 286 12.64 17.23 -22.06
CA HIS A 286 11.25 17.21 -21.58
C HIS A 286 10.34 18.19 -22.33
N LEU A 287 10.78 19.42 -22.54
CA LEU A 287 10.00 20.44 -23.24
C LEU A 287 9.81 20.14 -24.74
N LYS A 288 10.79 19.47 -25.37
CA LYS A 288 10.73 19.12 -26.80
C LYS A 288 9.98 17.81 -27.09
N SER A 289 10.23 16.78 -26.28
CA SER A 289 9.70 15.43 -26.54
C SER A 289 8.52 15.05 -25.65
N GLY A 290 8.20 15.86 -24.65
CA GLY A 290 7.10 15.59 -23.72
C GLY A 290 5.73 15.72 -24.39
N ALA A 291 4.80 14.85 -24.02
CA ALA A 291 3.41 15.02 -24.42
C ALA A 291 2.87 16.34 -23.86
N LYS A 292 2.08 17.09 -24.64
CA LYS A 292 1.58 18.44 -24.24
C LYS A 292 0.91 18.46 -22.87
N ASN A 293 0.16 17.41 -22.54
CA ASN A 293 -0.53 17.25 -21.26
C ASN A 293 0.37 16.78 -20.10
N ALA A 294 1.65 16.52 -20.34
CA ALA A 294 2.62 16.03 -19.38
C ALA A 294 3.85 16.94 -19.26
N LEU A 295 3.80 18.16 -19.81
CA LEU A 295 4.89 19.12 -19.68
C LEU A 295 5.02 19.69 -18.26
N TYR A 296 3.95 19.61 -17.46
CA TYR A 296 3.84 20.14 -16.10
C TYR A 296 3.96 21.68 -16.00
N ILE A 297 3.76 22.39 -17.11
CA ILE A 297 3.88 23.85 -17.19
C ILE A 297 2.54 24.59 -17.24
N SER A 298 1.40 23.88 -17.30
CA SER A 298 0.09 24.54 -17.37
C SER A 298 -0.23 25.28 -16.07
N HIS A 299 -1.10 26.28 -16.14
CA HIS A 299 -1.47 27.09 -14.99
C HIS A 299 -2.12 26.24 -13.87
N GLU A 300 -2.91 25.22 -14.22
CA GLU A 300 -3.50 24.30 -13.27
C GLU A 300 -2.43 23.50 -12.53
N VAL A 301 -1.47 22.91 -13.27
CA VAL A 301 -0.38 22.13 -12.67
C VAL A 301 0.51 23.02 -11.80
N GLN A 302 0.85 24.22 -12.26
CA GLN A 302 1.57 25.21 -11.46
C GLN A 302 0.85 25.49 -10.13
N ASN A 303 -0.47 25.72 -10.16
CA ASN A 303 -1.25 25.97 -8.95
C ASN A 303 -1.24 24.77 -7.99
N GLU A 304 -1.31 23.54 -8.52
CA GLU A 304 -1.21 22.32 -7.69
C GLU A 304 0.18 22.16 -7.06
N LEU A 305 1.24 22.41 -7.83
CA LEU A 305 2.61 22.38 -7.34
C LEU A 305 2.84 23.43 -6.25
N ILE A 306 2.39 24.67 -6.46
CA ILE A 306 2.48 25.75 -5.45
C ILE A 306 1.75 25.36 -4.17
N LYS A 307 0.50 24.86 -4.27
CA LYS A 307 -0.26 24.38 -3.10
C LYS A 307 0.48 23.27 -2.37
N THR A 308 1.07 22.34 -3.10
CA THR A 308 1.85 21.23 -2.54
C THR A 308 3.09 21.74 -1.81
N CYS A 309 3.88 22.61 -2.44
CA CYS A 309 5.05 23.25 -1.82
C CYS A 309 4.66 24.02 -0.55
N ALA A 310 3.58 24.81 -0.59
CA ALA A 310 3.08 25.55 0.56
C ALA A 310 2.65 24.63 1.72
N ASN A 311 2.05 23.47 1.41
CA ASN A 311 1.67 22.50 2.43
C ASN A 311 2.90 21.84 3.07
N VAL A 312 3.91 21.46 2.30
CA VAL A 312 5.17 20.91 2.82
C VAL A 312 5.86 21.93 3.71
N LEU A 313 6.01 23.17 3.24
CA LEU A 313 6.61 24.26 4.03
C LEU A 313 5.85 24.48 5.35
N ARG A 314 4.52 24.50 5.31
CA ARG A 314 3.69 24.64 6.51
C ARG A 314 3.92 23.51 7.50
N GLN A 315 3.99 22.25 7.03
CA GLN A 315 4.24 21.12 7.94
C GLN A 315 5.60 21.21 8.59
N ASN A 316 6.65 21.55 7.84
CA ASN A 316 7.99 21.74 8.39
C ASN A 316 8.00 22.82 9.49
N ILE A 317 7.35 23.97 9.27
CA ILE A 317 7.23 25.03 10.28
C ILE A 317 6.50 24.52 11.52
N ILE A 318 5.39 23.77 11.35
CA ILE A 318 4.65 23.20 12.48
C ILE A 318 5.51 22.23 13.28
N GLU A 319 6.31 21.39 12.60
CA GLU A 319 7.22 20.45 13.24
C GLU A 319 8.32 21.17 14.03
N GLU A 320 8.94 22.21 13.45
CA GLU A 320 9.94 23.05 14.14
C GLU A 320 9.37 23.76 15.38
N VAL A 321 8.15 24.31 15.27
CA VAL A 321 7.47 24.95 16.41
C VAL A 321 7.16 23.94 17.51
N LYS A 322 6.71 22.73 17.16
CA LYS A 322 6.46 21.67 18.15
C LYS A 322 7.74 21.27 18.87
N LEU A 323 8.84 21.07 18.13
CA LEU A 323 10.13 20.69 18.73
C LEU A 323 10.66 21.78 19.67
N SER A 324 10.58 23.05 19.27
CA SER A 324 11.00 24.17 20.13
C SER A 324 10.13 24.35 21.37
N SER A 325 8.81 24.10 21.26
CA SER A 325 7.90 24.17 22.42
C SER A 325 8.17 23.08 23.47
N VAL A 326 8.59 21.88 23.05
CA VAL A 326 8.99 20.80 23.96
C VAL A 326 10.27 21.17 24.69
N SER A 327 11.26 21.75 23.99
CA SER A 327 12.53 22.16 24.61
C SER A 327 12.39 23.29 25.65
N LEU A 328 11.33 24.11 25.60
CA LEU A 328 11.06 25.15 26.58
C LEU A 328 10.41 24.62 27.87
N MET A 329 9.69 23.49 27.81
CA MET A 329 9.10 22.87 29.00
C MET A 329 10.13 22.15 29.88
N ASP A 330 11.25 21.71 29.30
CA ASP A 330 12.32 21.02 30.03
C ASP A 330 13.29 21.99 30.77
N LEU A 331 13.14 23.30 30.61
CA LEU A 331 14.02 24.32 31.21
C LEU A 331 13.53 24.94 32.52
N HIS A 332 12.41 24.49 33.08
CA HIS A 332 11.99 24.89 34.43
C HIS A 332 11.78 23.67 35.34
N PRO A 333 12.84 23.15 35.98
CA PRO A 333 12.67 22.44 37.23
C PRO A 333 12.07 23.45 38.22
N TYR A 334 10.81 23.21 38.61
CA TYR A 334 10.19 23.87 39.75
C TYR A 334 11.06 23.57 40.98
N GLU A 335 11.92 24.52 41.37
CA GLU A 335 12.46 24.55 42.73
C GLU A 335 11.29 24.82 43.67
N LYS A 336 10.92 23.81 44.47
CA LYS A 336 9.98 23.99 45.58
C LYS A 336 10.65 24.87 46.64
N PRO A 337 10.01 25.95 47.11
CA PRO A 337 10.44 26.61 48.33
C PRO A 337 10.22 25.67 49.52
N GLU A 338 11.20 25.67 50.43
CA GLU A 338 11.29 24.86 51.65
C GLU A 338 10.15 25.08 52.66
#